data_AF-A0A927ZNM3-F1
#
_entry.id   AF-A0A927ZNM3-F1
#
_cell.length_a   1.000
_cell.length_b   1.000
_cell.length_c   1.000
_cell.angle_alpha   90.00
_cell.angle_beta   90.00
_cell.angle_gamma   90.00
#
_symmetry.space_group_name_H-M   'P 1'
#
loop_
_entity.id
_entity.type
_entity.pdbx_description
1 polymer ?
#
loop_
_entity_poly.entity_id
_entity_poly.type
_entity_poly.pdbx_seq_one_letter_code
_entity_poly.pdbx_strand_id
1 'polypeptide(L)'
;MADKKSAIGFGFIPEETSHHFLVFIPKTKEGNITIYERFSWQKDSDVQKIDESRDRAKAQISKYKWKLIEDTLKVEFNNRLKQHDTIVGRWKQGQVPVERLLGKEMLLLVWAIEDSDPAVIPTAIRNWLGLTPEERWWLFTMTNASTGGLYDKRGWRKAIRYALSENPIEEDKQSTLFETLFENKLKD
;
A
#
# COMPACT_ATOMS: atom_id res chain seq x y z
N MET A 1 6.63 27.23 15.94
CA MET A 1 6.20 25.97 15.30
C MET A 1 7.32 25.59 14.36
N ALA A 2 7.85 24.37 14.44
CA ALA A 2 8.90 23.94 13.52
C ALA A 2 8.33 23.90 12.09
N ASP A 3 9.09 24.38 11.10
CA ASP A 3 8.68 24.30 9.70
C ASP A 3 8.62 22.84 9.26
N LYS A 4 7.51 22.47 8.61
CA LYS A 4 7.33 21.10 8.11
C LYS A 4 8.29 20.83 6.96
N LYS A 5 8.83 19.62 6.90
CA LYS A 5 9.68 19.16 5.80
C LYS A 5 8.89 19.10 4.50
N SER A 6 9.42 19.76 3.46
CA SER A 6 8.88 19.64 2.10
C SER A 6 9.13 18.25 1.55
N ALA A 7 8.13 17.68 0.86
CA ALA A 7 8.21 16.36 0.26
C ALA A 7 7.31 16.27 -0.99
N ILE A 8 7.67 15.37 -1.90
CA ILE A 8 6.93 15.08 -3.12
C ILE A 8 6.07 13.82 -2.91
N GLY A 9 4.79 13.90 -3.28
CA GLY A 9 3.88 12.76 -3.13
C GLY A 9 3.69 12.38 -1.67
N PHE A 10 4.03 11.14 -1.30
CA PHE A 10 3.98 10.66 0.08
C PHE A 10 5.38 10.60 0.68
N GLY A 11 5.83 11.71 1.27
CA GLY A 11 7.04 11.76 2.11
C GLY A 11 8.38 11.61 1.38
N PHE A 12 8.41 11.56 0.05
CA PHE A 12 9.65 11.39 -0.69
C PHE A 12 10.41 12.73 -0.81
N ILE A 13 11.67 12.76 -0.37
CA ILE A 13 12.54 13.93 -0.40
C ILE A 13 13.78 13.60 -1.27
N PRO A 14 13.84 14.05 -2.53
CA PRO A 14 14.94 13.74 -3.45
C PRO A 14 16.33 14.17 -2.98
N GLU A 15 16.39 15.15 -2.07
CA GLU A 15 17.62 15.65 -1.47
C GLU A 15 18.21 14.67 -0.45
N GLU A 16 17.38 13.83 0.16
CA GLU A 16 17.81 12.87 1.19
C GLU A 16 18.11 11.48 0.61
N THR A 17 17.37 11.05 -0.42
CA THR A 17 17.52 9.71 -1.00
C THR A 17 17.02 9.63 -2.44
N SER A 18 17.62 8.75 -3.23
CA SER A 18 17.12 8.39 -4.57
C SER A 18 16.23 7.14 -4.55
N HIS A 19 16.23 6.36 -3.46
CA HIS A 19 15.42 5.15 -3.35
C HIS A 19 13.99 5.51 -2.96
N HIS A 20 13.05 5.23 -3.86
CA HIS A 20 11.64 5.49 -3.66
C HIS A 20 10.79 4.50 -4.46
N PHE A 21 9.48 4.53 -4.22
CA PHE A 21 8.50 3.91 -5.08
C PHE A 21 7.78 4.97 -5.91
N LEU A 22 7.40 4.61 -7.13
CA LEU A 22 6.65 5.48 -8.03
C LEU A 22 5.36 4.77 -8.44
N VAL A 23 4.23 5.32 -8.02
CA VAL A 23 2.90 4.81 -8.39
C VAL A 23 2.45 5.54 -9.65
N PHE A 24 2.17 4.80 -10.71
CA PHE A 24 1.61 5.34 -11.94
C PHE A 24 0.11 5.07 -12.01
N ILE A 25 -0.69 6.12 -11.86
CA ILE A 25 -2.15 6.07 -11.91
C ILE A 25 -2.64 6.54 -13.29
N PRO A 26 -3.22 5.64 -14.12
CA PRO A 26 -3.61 6.00 -15.48
C PRO A 26 -4.77 7.00 -15.49
N LYS A 27 -4.74 7.91 -16.47
CA LYS A 27 -5.79 8.92 -16.71
C LYS A 27 -7.10 8.28 -17.17
N THR A 28 -7.02 7.16 -17.88
CA THR A 28 -8.18 6.41 -18.40
C THR A 28 -9.08 5.91 -17.26
N LYS A 29 -10.38 5.79 -17.52
CA LYS A 29 -11.35 5.27 -16.53
C LYS A 29 -11.05 3.83 -16.16
N GLU A 30 -10.62 3.04 -17.14
CA GLU A 30 -10.18 1.66 -17.00
C GLU A 30 -8.66 1.57 -17.17
N GLY A 31 -8.05 0.54 -16.57
CA GLY A 31 -6.62 0.30 -16.66
C GLY A 31 -6.03 -0.14 -15.34
N ASN A 32 -4.76 -0.52 -15.42
CA ASN A 32 -4.01 -0.96 -14.27
C ASN A 32 -3.09 0.14 -13.75
N ILE A 33 -2.94 0.18 -12.44
CA ILE A 33 -1.96 0.98 -11.73
C ILE A 33 -0.70 0.15 -11.61
N THR A 34 0.42 0.71 -12.06
CA THR A 34 1.72 0.04 -11.99
C THR A 34 2.57 0.72 -10.93
N ILE A 35 3.25 -0.08 -10.11
CA ILE A 35 4.12 0.39 -9.05
C ILE A 35 5.56 0.01 -9.39
N TYR A 36 6.43 1.01 -9.42
CA TYR A 36 7.85 0.84 -9.70
C TYR A 36 8.68 1.07 -8.44
N GLU A 37 9.68 0.23 -8.19
CA GLU A 37 10.78 0.53 -7.26
C GLU A 37 11.90 1.19 -8.06
N ARG A 38 12.38 2.35 -7.59
CA ARG A 38 13.34 3.19 -8.31
C ARG A 38 14.49 3.62 -7.41
N PHE A 39 15.64 3.84 -8.03
CA PHE A 39 16.89 4.25 -7.37
C PHE A 39 17.50 5.52 -7.98
N SER A 40 16.75 6.23 -8.82
CA SER A 40 17.18 7.48 -9.45
C SER A 40 16.02 8.47 -9.58
N TRP A 41 16.31 9.76 -9.42
CA TRP A 41 15.34 10.85 -9.57
C TRP A 41 15.85 11.90 -10.56
N GLN A 42 15.00 12.31 -11.50
CA GLN A 42 15.32 13.30 -12.52
C GLN A 42 14.86 14.68 -12.02
N LYS A 43 15.79 15.49 -11.49
CA LYS A 43 15.47 16.78 -10.82
C LYS A 43 14.86 17.82 -11.75
N ASP A 44 15.25 17.81 -13.03
CA ASP A 44 14.83 18.82 -14.01
C ASP A 44 13.54 18.43 -14.78
N SER A 45 12.78 17.44 -14.29
CA SER A 45 11.58 16.94 -14.96
C SER A 45 10.43 16.69 -14.00
N ASP A 46 9.29 17.34 -14.22
CA ASP A 46 8.05 17.12 -13.46
C ASP A 46 7.49 15.71 -13.65
N VAL A 47 7.70 15.14 -14.85
CA VAL A 47 7.31 13.77 -15.18
C VAL A 47 8.56 12.93 -15.31
N GLN A 48 8.66 11.92 -14.48
CA GLN A 48 9.79 11.01 -14.49
C GLN A 48 9.70 10.06 -15.68
N LYS A 49 10.79 9.92 -16.42
CA LYS A 49 10.89 8.91 -17.48
C LYS A 49 11.19 7.56 -16.84
N ILE A 50 10.34 6.57 -17.14
CA ILE A 50 10.54 5.19 -16.72
C ILE A 50 11.58 4.56 -17.64
N ASP A 51 12.64 4.02 -17.05
CA ASP A 51 13.66 3.23 -17.74
C ASP A 51 13.48 1.76 -17.35
N GLU A 52 12.93 0.94 -18.25
CA GLU A 52 12.62 -0.47 -17.96
C GLU A 52 13.87 -1.32 -17.60
N SER A 53 15.07 -0.85 -17.95
CA SER A 53 16.32 -1.54 -17.59
C SER A 53 16.76 -1.29 -16.14
N ARG A 54 16.25 -0.22 -15.50
CA ARG A 54 16.65 0.21 -14.14
C ARG A 54 15.49 0.27 -13.16
N ASP A 55 14.34 0.72 -13.63
CA ASP A 55 13.12 0.90 -12.85
C ASP A 55 12.37 -0.44 -12.79
N ARG A 56 12.27 -0.99 -11.58
CA ARG A 56 11.74 -2.33 -11.39
C ARG A 56 10.23 -2.25 -11.21
N ALA A 57 9.45 -2.69 -12.20
CA ALA A 57 8.02 -2.90 -11.99
C ALA A 57 7.81 -4.04 -10.97
N LYS A 58 7.06 -3.76 -9.91
CA LYS A 58 6.89 -4.67 -8.77
C LYS A 58 5.49 -5.27 -8.66
N ALA A 59 4.49 -4.50 -9.04
CA ALA A 59 3.11 -4.90 -8.95
C ALA A 59 2.28 -4.14 -9.98
N GLN A 60 1.18 -4.78 -10.37
CA GLN A 60 0.17 -4.17 -11.22
C GLN A 60 -1.21 -4.57 -10.69
N ILE A 61 -2.03 -3.57 -10.39
CA ILE A 61 -3.34 -3.75 -9.78
C ILE A 61 -4.41 -3.02 -10.57
N SER A 62 -5.60 -3.60 -10.70
CA SER A 62 -6.70 -2.92 -11.38
C SER A 62 -7.10 -1.65 -10.62
N LYS A 63 -7.53 -0.62 -11.36
CA LYS A 63 -7.99 0.64 -10.76
C LYS A 63 -9.14 0.41 -9.76
N TYR A 64 -10.01 -0.56 -10.03
CA TYR A 64 -11.09 -0.94 -9.12
C TYR A 64 -10.56 -1.39 -7.76
N LYS A 65 -9.64 -2.37 -7.73
CA LYS A 65 -9.06 -2.87 -6.46
C LYS A 65 -8.23 -1.81 -5.75
N TRP A 66 -7.52 -0.97 -6.51
CA TRP A 66 -6.80 0.17 -5.94
C TRP A 66 -7.72 1.14 -5.20
N LYS A 67 -8.89 1.46 -5.76
CA LYS A 67 -9.88 2.32 -5.09
C LYS A 67 -10.33 1.78 -3.74
N LEU A 68 -10.34 0.47 -3.56
CA LEU A 68 -10.69 -0.16 -2.28
C LEU A 68 -9.62 0.01 -1.20
N ILE A 69 -8.36 0.30 -1.55
CA ILE A 69 -7.25 0.46 -0.59
C ILE A 69 -6.65 1.86 -0.52
N GLU A 70 -6.88 2.72 -1.52
CA GLU A 70 -6.16 3.99 -1.64
C GLU A 70 -6.40 4.94 -0.44
N ASP A 71 -7.61 4.94 0.10
CA ASP A 71 -7.96 5.79 1.24
C ASP A 71 -7.35 5.29 2.54
N THR A 72 -7.35 3.97 2.78
CA THR A 72 -6.66 3.35 3.91
C THR A 72 -5.16 3.69 3.88
N LEU A 73 -4.50 3.49 2.72
CA LEU A 73 -3.09 3.84 2.56
C LEU A 73 -2.84 5.33 2.80
N LYS A 74 -3.69 6.20 2.24
CA LYS A 74 -3.57 7.66 2.40
C LYS A 74 -3.66 8.06 3.87
N VAL A 75 -4.61 7.49 4.62
CA VAL A 75 -4.81 7.81 6.04
C VAL A 75 -3.59 7.36 6.85
N GLU A 76 -3.16 6.10 6.70
CA GLU A 76 -2.02 5.56 7.43
C GLU A 76 -0.74 6.34 7.13
N PHE A 77 -0.47 6.61 5.85
CA PHE A 77 0.74 7.33 5.44
C PHE A 77 0.72 8.76 5.94
N ASN A 78 -0.40 9.47 5.81
CA ASN A 78 -0.48 10.86 6.26
C ASN A 78 -0.44 10.99 7.79
N ASN A 79 -0.92 10.00 8.54
CA ASN A 79 -0.74 9.98 9.99
C ASN A 79 0.75 9.89 10.36
N ARG A 80 1.49 8.99 9.72
CA ARG A 80 2.94 8.85 9.93
C ARG A 80 3.72 10.09 9.47
N LEU A 81 3.38 10.67 8.32
CA LEU A 81 4.01 11.92 7.85
C LEU A 81 3.80 13.09 8.83
N LYS A 82 2.60 13.23 9.41
CA LYS A 82 2.32 14.25 10.42
C LYS A 82 3.15 14.04 11.69
N GLN A 83 3.34 12.79 12.13
CA GLN A 83 4.17 12.47 13.30
C GLN A 83 5.65 12.83 13.11
N HIS A 84 6.12 12.90 11.85
CA HIS A 84 7.49 13.26 11.50
C HIS A 84 7.64 14.69 10.96
N ASP A 85 6.63 15.55 11.17
CA ASP A 85 6.60 16.93 10.68
C ASP A 85 6.84 17.07 9.16
N THR A 86 6.40 16.08 8.38
CA THR A 86 6.48 16.09 6.90
C THR A 86 5.14 16.50 6.29
N ILE A 87 5.18 17.20 5.15
CA ILE A 87 3.96 17.54 4.40
C ILE A 87 3.22 16.26 3.98
N VAL A 88 1.89 16.27 4.13
CA VAL A 88 1.01 15.15 3.79
C VAL A 88 0.86 14.96 2.28
N GLY A 89 0.69 13.70 1.86
CA GLY A 89 0.50 13.30 0.48
C GLY A 89 -0.96 13.13 0.07
N ARG A 90 -1.17 13.03 -1.24
CA ARG A 90 -2.47 12.77 -1.86
C ARG A 90 -2.30 12.01 -3.17
N TRP A 91 -3.14 10.99 -3.37
CA TRP A 91 -3.20 10.27 -4.63
C TRP A 91 -3.77 11.18 -5.73
N LYS A 92 -3.12 11.19 -6.90
CA LYS A 92 -3.54 11.94 -8.08
C LYS A 92 -3.23 11.13 -9.33
N GLN A 93 -3.92 11.44 -10.42
CA GLN A 93 -3.60 10.84 -11.72
C GLN A 93 -2.16 11.17 -12.13
N GLY A 94 -1.53 10.28 -12.89
CA GLY A 94 -0.12 10.37 -13.26
C GLY A 94 0.78 9.74 -12.21
N GLN A 95 1.94 10.35 -11.98
CA GLN A 95 2.97 9.79 -11.12
C GLN A 95 2.88 10.34 -9.70
N VAL A 96 2.91 9.44 -8.72
CA VAL A 96 2.94 9.76 -7.29
C VAL A 96 4.14 9.06 -6.66
N PRO A 97 5.20 9.81 -6.29
CA PRO A 97 6.31 9.27 -5.53
C PRO A 97 5.87 8.93 -4.10
N VAL A 98 6.43 7.85 -3.57
CA VAL A 98 6.20 7.35 -2.21
C VAL A 98 7.56 7.04 -1.59
N GLU A 99 7.79 7.55 -0.39
CA GLU A 99 8.98 7.24 0.40
C GLU A 99 9.17 5.73 0.53
N ARG A 100 10.43 5.30 0.60
CA ARG A 100 10.83 3.89 0.57
C ARG A 100 10.06 3.01 1.56
N LEU A 101 10.01 3.34 2.84
CA LEU A 101 9.36 2.52 3.87
C LEU A 101 7.84 2.47 3.66
N LEU A 102 7.21 3.62 3.40
CA LEU A 102 5.77 3.66 3.07
C LEU A 102 5.47 2.84 1.81
N GLY A 103 6.34 2.90 0.81
CA GLY A 103 6.21 2.13 -0.43
C GLY A 103 6.34 0.63 -0.21
N LYS A 104 7.19 0.18 0.73
CA LYS A 104 7.24 -1.23 1.15
C LYS A 104 5.91 -1.69 1.74
N GLU A 105 5.34 -0.91 2.65
CA GLU A 105 4.07 -1.21 3.30
C GLU A 105 2.91 -1.25 2.29
N MET A 106 2.87 -0.30 1.34
CA MET A 106 1.92 -0.30 0.23
C MET A 106 2.05 -1.57 -0.62
N LEU A 107 3.28 -1.90 -1.02
CA LEU A 107 3.51 -3.02 -1.92
C LEU A 107 3.12 -4.35 -1.28
N LEU A 108 3.34 -4.50 0.03
CA LEU A 108 2.88 -5.67 0.79
C LEU A 108 1.36 -5.87 0.65
N LEU A 109 0.57 -4.81 0.87
CA LEU A 109 -0.89 -4.89 0.73
C LEU A 109 -1.30 -5.16 -0.72
N VAL A 110 -0.68 -4.48 -1.68
CA VAL A 110 -0.96 -4.67 -3.11
C VAL A 110 -0.67 -6.11 -3.54
N TRP A 111 0.46 -6.66 -3.11
CA TRP A 111 0.84 -8.04 -3.40
C TRP A 111 -0.14 -9.08 -2.85
N ALA A 112 -0.79 -8.79 -1.73
CA ALA A 112 -1.82 -9.66 -1.18
C ALA A 112 -3.10 -9.69 -2.03
N ILE A 113 -3.46 -8.55 -2.65
CA ILE A 113 -4.80 -8.38 -3.22
C ILE A 113 -4.87 -8.41 -4.76
N GLU A 114 -3.76 -8.17 -5.45
CA GLU A 114 -3.75 -7.97 -6.91
C GLU A 114 -4.37 -9.14 -7.70
N ASP A 115 -4.19 -10.38 -7.25
CA ASP A 115 -4.78 -11.60 -7.87
C ASP A 115 -5.87 -12.26 -7.00
N SER A 116 -6.35 -11.56 -5.98
CA SER A 116 -7.43 -12.04 -5.09
C SER A 116 -8.83 -11.67 -5.61
N ASP A 117 -9.88 -12.29 -5.07
CA ASP A 117 -11.24 -11.79 -5.27
C ASP A 117 -11.41 -10.45 -4.52
N PRO A 118 -12.03 -9.40 -5.11
CA PRO A 118 -12.25 -8.16 -4.39
C PRO A 118 -12.99 -8.31 -3.04
N ALA A 119 -13.80 -9.35 -2.86
CA ALA A 119 -14.52 -9.63 -1.62
C ALA A 119 -13.61 -9.86 -0.41
N VAL A 120 -12.35 -10.30 -0.61
CA VAL A 120 -11.40 -10.53 0.49
C VAL A 120 -10.58 -9.30 0.87
N ILE A 121 -10.68 -8.20 0.11
CA ILE A 121 -9.91 -6.98 0.35
C ILE A 121 -10.19 -6.33 1.73
N PRO A 122 -11.43 -6.27 2.24
CA PRO A 122 -11.68 -5.75 3.58
C PRO A 122 -10.94 -6.53 4.69
N THR A 123 -10.87 -7.86 4.57
CA THR A 123 -10.09 -8.69 5.48
C THR A 123 -8.59 -8.45 5.32
N ALA A 124 -8.09 -8.34 4.09
CA ALA A 124 -6.70 -7.97 3.82
C ALA A 124 -6.29 -6.63 4.43
N ILE A 125 -7.17 -5.62 4.35
CA ILE A 125 -6.95 -4.31 4.98
C ILE A 125 -6.86 -4.47 6.51
N ARG A 126 -7.81 -5.17 7.14
CA ARG A 126 -7.81 -5.35 8.60
C ARG A 126 -6.57 -6.10 9.08
N ASN A 127 -6.19 -7.20 8.42
CA ASN A 127 -4.97 -7.94 8.74
C ASN A 127 -3.71 -7.08 8.56
N TRP A 128 -3.64 -6.30 7.47
CA TRP A 128 -2.51 -5.40 7.24
C TRP A 128 -2.41 -4.28 8.28
N LEU A 129 -3.55 -3.71 8.70
CA LEU A 129 -3.62 -2.71 9.77
C LEU A 129 -3.21 -3.30 11.13
N GLY A 130 -3.49 -4.58 11.38
CA GLY A 130 -3.10 -5.30 12.58
C GLY A 130 -1.59 -5.56 12.70
N LEU A 131 -0.85 -5.47 11.60
CA LEU A 131 0.62 -5.59 11.61
C LEU A 131 1.28 -4.27 12.02
N THR A 132 2.34 -4.36 12.81
CA THR A 132 3.27 -3.26 13.07
C THR A 132 4.04 -2.88 11.79
N PRO A 133 4.54 -1.64 11.66
CA PRO A 133 5.38 -1.25 10.52
C PRO A 133 6.58 -2.17 10.30
N GLU A 134 7.23 -2.62 11.38
CA GLU A 134 8.39 -3.51 11.34
C GLU A 134 8.03 -4.88 10.77
N GLU A 135 6.90 -5.45 11.18
CA GLU A 135 6.39 -6.71 10.61
C GLU A 135 6.07 -6.57 9.12
N ARG A 136 5.45 -5.44 8.73
CA ARG A 136 5.19 -5.14 7.30
C ARG A 136 6.50 -5.07 6.51
N TRP A 137 7.53 -4.39 7.05
CA TRP A 137 8.84 -4.29 6.38
C TRP A 137 9.58 -5.61 6.32
N TRP A 138 9.45 -6.44 7.36
CA TRP A 138 10.02 -7.78 7.38
C TRP A 138 9.38 -8.68 6.31
N LEU A 139 8.04 -8.73 6.26
CA LEU A 139 7.30 -9.50 5.24
C LEU A 139 7.61 -9.01 3.82
N PHE A 140 7.67 -7.69 3.62
CA PHE A 140 8.13 -7.12 2.36
C PHE A 140 9.52 -7.63 2.00
N THR A 141 10.47 -7.59 2.95
CA THR A 141 11.88 -7.91 2.67
C THR A 141 12.05 -9.37 2.28
N MET A 142 11.41 -10.29 3.01
CA MET A 142 11.42 -11.73 2.70
C MET A 142 10.85 -12.00 1.31
N THR A 143 9.76 -11.33 0.98
CA THR A 143 9.06 -11.50 -0.29
C THR A 143 9.83 -10.89 -1.45
N ASN A 144 10.35 -9.68 -1.27
CA ASN A 144 11.08 -8.96 -2.32
C ASN A 144 12.40 -9.65 -2.67
N ALA A 145 13.05 -10.29 -1.70
CA ALA A 145 14.28 -11.05 -1.90
C ALA A 145 14.06 -12.33 -2.73
N SER A 146 12.91 -12.98 -2.60
CA SER A 146 12.63 -14.27 -3.25
C SER A 146 11.77 -14.17 -4.51
N THR A 147 10.69 -13.39 -4.44
CA THR A 147 9.58 -13.37 -5.40
C THR A 147 8.99 -11.96 -5.52
N GLY A 148 9.85 -10.95 -5.66
CA GLY A 148 9.47 -9.53 -5.68
C GLY A 148 9.19 -8.95 -7.07
N GLY A 149 9.24 -9.73 -8.13
CA GLY A 149 8.99 -9.28 -9.49
C GLY A 149 7.51 -9.10 -9.80
N LEU A 150 7.22 -8.31 -10.84
CA LEU A 150 5.87 -8.07 -11.35
C LEU A 150 5.10 -9.37 -11.64
N TYR A 151 5.77 -10.36 -12.23
CA TYR A 151 5.16 -11.62 -12.67
C TYR A 151 5.36 -12.77 -11.66
N ASP A 152 5.94 -12.50 -10.49
CA ASP A 152 6.12 -13.53 -9.46
C ASP A 152 4.82 -13.77 -8.71
N LYS A 153 4.29 -15.00 -8.84
CA LYS A 153 2.99 -15.41 -8.26
C LYS A 153 3.07 -16.67 -7.38
N ARG A 154 4.28 -16.99 -6.91
CA ARG A 154 4.59 -18.22 -6.16
C ARG A 154 5.31 -17.93 -4.85
N GLY A 155 5.50 -18.95 -4.02
CA GLY A 155 6.24 -18.84 -2.76
C GLY A 155 5.65 -17.78 -1.84
N TRP A 156 6.48 -16.85 -1.37
CA TRP A 156 6.10 -15.76 -0.46
C TRP A 156 4.94 -14.91 -0.98
N ARG A 157 4.79 -14.74 -2.30
CA ARG A 157 3.65 -14.01 -2.88
C ARG A 157 2.32 -14.69 -2.61
N LYS A 158 2.30 -16.03 -2.70
CA LYS A 158 1.13 -16.83 -2.37
C LYS A 158 0.88 -16.86 -0.86
N ALA A 159 1.95 -16.92 -0.07
CA ALA A 159 1.86 -16.87 1.39
C ALA A 159 1.26 -15.56 1.90
N ILE A 160 1.74 -14.40 1.42
CA ILE A 160 1.19 -13.08 1.81
C ILE A 160 -0.28 -12.95 1.43
N ARG A 161 -0.66 -13.41 0.23
CA ARG A 161 -2.06 -13.41 -0.19
C ARG A 161 -2.92 -14.08 0.88
N TYR A 162 -2.64 -15.33 1.23
CA TYR A 162 -3.42 -16.05 2.23
C TYR A 162 -3.30 -15.43 3.64
N ALA A 163 -2.09 -15.05 4.05
CA ALA A 163 -1.83 -14.47 5.36
C ALA A 163 -2.62 -13.18 5.61
N LEU A 164 -2.85 -12.36 4.57
CA LEU A 164 -3.64 -11.15 4.72
C LEU A 164 -5.11 -11.37 4.34
N SER A 165 -5.43 -12.17 3.34
CA SER A 165 -6.81 -12.27 2.83
C SER A 165 -7.69 -13.31 3.53
N GLU A 166 -7.09 -14.35 4.11
CA GLU A 166 -7.83 -15.50 4.67
C GLU A 166 -7.54 -15.74 6.15
N ASN A 167 -6.52 -15.09 6.72
CA ASN A 167 -6.26 -15.19 8.15
C ASN A 167 -7.45 -14.63 8.95
N PRO A 168 -8.08 -15.43 9.82
CA PRO A 168 -9.21 -14.99 10.62
C PRO A 168 -8.78 -13.85 11.52
N ILE A 169 -9.63 -12.85 11.61
CA ILE A 169 -9.48 -11.72 12.52
C ILE A 169 -10.62 -11.88 13.50
N GLU A 170 -10.33 -11.92 14.79
CA GLU A 170 -11.39 -11.89 15.81
C GLU A 170 -12.29 -10.69 15.51
N GLU A 171 -13.59 -10.94 15.34
CA GLU A 171 -14.55 -9.85 15.19
C GLU A 171 -14.60 -9.07 16.50
N ASP A 172 -14.64 -7.75 16.39
CA ASP A 172 -14.64 -6.85 17.53
C ASP A 172 -15.77 -7.25 18.48
N LYS A 173 -15.46 -7.51 19.75
CA LYS A 173 -16.45 -8.00 20.75
C LYS A 173 -17.70 -7.11 20.86
N GLN A 174 -17.64 -5.88 20.37
CA GLN A 174 -18.76 -4.96 20.31
C GLN A 174 -19.85 -5.40 19.30
N SER A 175 -19.50 -5.89 18.10
CA SER A 175 -20.51 -6.36 17.14
C SER A 175 -21.25 -7.60 17.65
N THR A 176 -20.51 -8.52 18.27
CA THR A 176 -21.07 -9.70 18.94
C THR A 176 -21.94 -9.34 20.14
N LEU A 177 -21.59 -8.30 20.91
CA LEU A 177 -22.42 -7.78 22.00
C LEU A 177 -23.75 -7.20 21.48
N PHE A 178 -23.73 -6.40 20.41
CA PHE A 178 -24.95 -5.87 19.82
C PHE A 178 -25.84 -6.98 19.24
N GLU A 179 -25.28 -7.94 18.51
CA GLU A 179 -26.04 -9.09 18.00
C GLU A 179 -26.66 -9.92 19.13
N THR A 180 -25.89 -10.22 20.17
CA THR A 180 -26.38 -10.97 21.35
C THR A 180 -27.52 -10.22 22.05
N LEU A 181 -27.41 -8.89 22.17
CA LEU A 181 -28.46 -8.06 22.75
C LEU A 181 -29.73 -8.02 21.90
N PHE A 182 -29.60 -8.00 20.56
CA PHE A 182 -30.74 -8.03 19.66
C PHE A 182 -31.43 -9.40 19.63
N GLU A 183 -30.68 -10.50 19.62
CA GLU A 183 -31.25 -11.84 19.67
C GLU A 183 -32.03 -12.11 20.96
N ASN A 184 -31.55 -11.63 22.10
CA ASN A 184 -32.25 -11.78 23.37
C ASN A 184 -33.55 -10.97 23.40
N LYS A 185 -33.58 -9.79 22.74
CA LYS A 185 -34.76 -8.92 22.69
C LYS A 185 -35.85 -9.39 21.72
N LEU A 186 -35.54 -10.34 20.83
CA LEU A 186 -36.50 -10.99 19.92
C LEU A 186 -37.10 -12.27 20.51
N LYS A 187 -36.54 -12.75 21.63
CA LYS A 187 -36.99 -13.96 22.34
C LYS A 187 -37.91 -13.65 23.54
N ASP A 188 -38.07 -12.37 23.88
CA ASP A 188 -39.04 -11.82 24.84
C ASP A 188 -40.27 -11.25 24.10
#